data_AF-A0A1A2BEL0-F1
#
_entry.id   AF-A0A1A2BEL0-F1
#
_cell.length_a   1.000
_cell.length_b   1.000
_cell.length_c   1.000
_cell.angle_alpha   90.00
_cell.angle_beta   90.00
_cell.angle_gamma   90.00
#
_symmetry.space_group_name_H-M   'P 1'
#
loop_
_entity.id
_entity.type
_entity.pdbx_description
1 polymer ?
#
loop_
_entity_poly.entity_id
_entity_poly.type
_entity_poly.pdbx_seq_one_letter_code
_entity_poly.pdbx_strand_id
1 'polypeptide(L)'
;MAKEARLRAEPDAAAEAEETEAAERWLDQLDPADVTLDDAQYLRRIREAADELDGAEARLRAAVAEAREHNETWGLIGMVLGVSRQAAQQRFSESEGRRLTAGGG
;
A
#
# COMPACT_ATOMS: atom_id res chain seq x y z
N MET A 1 21.70 -18.93 28.34
CA MET A 1 20.28 -18.67 28.61
C MET A 1 20.10 -17.21 29.00
N ALA A 2 19.72 -16.38 28.03
CA ALA A 2 19.15 -15.02 28.12
C ALA A 2 19.04 -14.53 26.66
N LYS A 3 18.17 -15.15 25.85
CA LYS A 3 16.77 -14.77 25.59
C LYS A 3 16.63 -13.31 25.15
N GLU A 4 16.71 -13.13 23.83
CA GLU A 4 15.79 -12.34 23.01
C GLU A 4 15.58 -10.88 23.43
N ALA A 5 16.54 -10.03 23.05
CA ALA A 5 16.34 -8.60 22.97
C ALA A 5 17.15 -8.02 21.80
N ARG A 6 16.69 -8.29 20.57
CA ARG A 6 17.02 -7.50 19.38
C ARG A 6 15.86 -7.64 18.40
N LEU A 7 14.78 -6.93 18.67
CA LEU A 7 14.48 -5.65 18.01
C LEU A 7 14.26 -5.83 16.50
N ARG A 8 13.06 -6.29 16.13
CA ARG A 8 12.11 -5.63 15.21
C ARG A 8 12.70 -4.59 14.23
N ALA A 9 13.69 -4.97 13.44
CA ALA A 9 14.16 -4.20 12.29
C ALA A 9 13.51 -4.81 11.03
N GLU A 10 12.43 -4.16 10.62
CA GLU A 10 11.94 -3.93 9.24
C GLU A 10 11.82 -5.14 8.29
N PRO A 11 10.69 -5.86 8.33
CA PRO A 11 10.34 -6.82 7.28
C PRO A 11 10.22 -6.15 5.88
N ASP A 12 9.98 -4.84 5.81
CA ASP A 12 9.96 -4.07 4.56
C ASP A 12 11.35 -3.99 3.91
N ALA A 13 12.40 -3.66 4.68
CA ALA A 13 13.75 -3.54 4.14
C ALA A 13 14.30 -4.87 3.59
N ALA A 14 13.87 -6.00 4.16
CA ALA A 14 14.22 -7.32 3.64
C ALA A 14 13.45 -7.67 2.35
N ALA A 15 12.18 -7.26 2.23
CA ALA A 15 11.38 -7.44 1.03
C ALA A 15 11.86 -6.53 -0.11
N GLU A 16 12.16 -5.27 0.18
CA GLU A 16 12.76 -4.32 -0.77
C GLU A 16 14.13 -4.81 -1.29
N ALA A 17 14.94 -5.40 -0.42
CA ALA A 17 16.22 -6.00 -0.80
C ALA A 17 16.01 -7.23 -1.71
N GLU A 18 15.04 -8.09 -1.40
CA GLU A 18 14.71 -9.25 -2.22
C GLU A 18 14.17 -8.85 -3.62
N GLU A 19 13.30 -7.83 -3.68
CA GLU A 19 12.82 -7.25 -4.93
C GLU A 19 13.94 -6.61 -5.75
N THR A 20 14.87 -5.91 -5.09
CA THR A 20 16.05 -5.32 -5.74
C THR A 20 16.96 -6.40 -6.32
N GLU A 21 17.28 -7.45 -5.56
CA GLU A 21 18.07 -8.58 -6.05
C GLU A 21 17.34 -9.33 -7.18
N ALA A 22 16.02 -9.45 -7.12
CA ALA A 22 15.23 -10.06 -8.19
C ALA A 22 15.27 -9.21 -9.47
N ALA A 23 15.18 -7.89 -9.34
CA ALA A 23 15.32 -6.96 -10.45
C ALA A 23 16.74 -7.01 -11.05
N GLU A 24 17.78 -7.01 -10.22
CA GLU A 24 19.18 -7.13 -10.68
C GLU A 24 19.42 -8.43 -11.44
N ARG A 25 18.97 -9.57 -10.88
CA ARG A 25 19.06 -10.87 -11.57
C ARG A 25 18.30 -10.92 -12.89
N TRP A 26 17.17 -10.21 -12.98
CA TRP A 26 16.40 -10.11 -14.22
C TRP A 26 17.10 -9.21 -15.25
N LEU A 27 17.68 -8.09 -14.82
CA LEU A 27 18.48 -7.19 -15.65
C LEU A 27 19.73 -7.87 -16.20
N ASP A 28 20.42 -8.70 -15.41
CA ASP A 28 21.58 -9.48 -15.85
C ASP A 28 21.25 -10.51 -16.95
N GLN A 29 19.97 -10.91 -17.05
CA GLN A 29 19.47 -11.86 -18.06
C GLN A 29 18.91 -11.17 -19.31
N LEU A 30 18.76 -9.85 -19.29
CA LEU A 30 18.24 -9.07 -20.41
C LEU A 30 19.36 -8.63 -21.34
N ASP A 31 19.25 -8.96 -22.63
CA ASP A 31 20.02 -8.29 -23.67
C ASP A 31 19.32 -6.96 -24.02
N PRO A 32 19.96 -5.80 -23.85
CA PRO A 32 19.39 -4.51 -24.26
C PRO A 32 19.00 -4.44 -25.74
N ALA A 33 19.59 -5.27 -26.61
CA ALA A 33 19.24 -5.36 -28.02
C ALA A 33 17.87 -6.04 -28.27
N ASP A 34 17.38 -6.83 -27.30
CA ASP A 34 16.11 -7.55 -27.38
C ASP A 34 14.95 -6.78 -26.74
N VAL A 35 15.23 -5.71 -25.98
CA VAL A 35 14.21 -4.84 -25.36
C VAL A 35 13.68 -3.85 -26.38
N THR A 36 12.37 -3.91 -26.65
CA THR A 36 11.75 -2.96 -27.59
C THR A 36 11.25 -1.70 -26.89
N LEU A 37 11.14 -0.61 -27.65
CA LEU A 37 10.51 0.63 -27.20
C LEU A 37 9.03 0.43 -26.83
N ASP A 38 8.37 -0.57 -27.39
CA ASP A 38 6.98 -0.90 -27.08
C ASP A 38 6.88 -1.59 -25.70
N ASP A 39 7.79 -2.51 -25.38
CA ASP A 39 7.86 -3.16 -24.06
C ASP A 39 8.02 -2.12 -22.95
N ALA A 40 8.93 -1.16 -23.14
CA ALA A 40 9.14 -0.06 -22.19
C ALA A 40 7.90 0.83 -21.99
N GLN A 41 7.09 1.04 -23.04
CA GLN A 41 5.84 1.79 -22.94
C GLN A 41 4.76 1.03 -22.17
N TYR A 42 4.61 -0.29 -22.37
CA TYR A 42 3.64 -1.08 -21.62
C TYR A 42 4.00 -1.14 -20.14
N LEU A 43 5.29 -1.33 -19.82
CA LEU A 43 5.77 -1.32 -18.43
C LEU A 43 5.55 0.05 -17.76
N ARG A 44 5.80 1.16 -18.47
CA ARG A 44 5.49 2.50 -17.96
C ARG A 44 4.00 2.66 -17.66
N ARG A 45 3.11 2.24 -18.57
CA ARG A 45 1.66 2.32 -18.36
C ARG A 45 1.19 1.52 -17.15
N ILE A 46 1.78 0.34 -16.91
CA ILE A 46 1.48 -0.47 -15.72
C ILE A 46 1.89 0.29 -14.46
N ARG A 47 3.09 0.87 -14.44
CA ARG A 47 3.57 1.66 -13.30
C ARG A 47 2.69 2.89 -13.03
N GLU A 48 2.32 3.62 -14.08
CA GLU A 48 1.41 4.76 -13.97
C GLU A 48 0.05 4.35 -13.39
N ALA A 49 -0.53 3.24 -13.86
CA ALA A 49 -1.79 2.72 -13.33
C ALA A 49 -1.68 2.26 -11.87
N ALA A 50 -0.53 1.70 -11.46
CA ALA A 50 -0.28 1.34 -10.08
C ALA A 50 -0.20 2.59 -9.18
N ASP A 51 0.54 3.62 -9.60
CA ASP A 51 0.63 4.90 -8.88
C ASP A 51 -0.75 5.57 -8.77
N GLU A 52 -1.57 5.51 -9.83
CA GLU A 52 -2.96 6.01 -9.81
C GLU A 52 -3.84 5.25 -8.82
N LEU A 53 -3.71 3.92 -8.73
CA LEU A 53 -4.45 3.09 -7.77
C LEU A 53 -4.07 3.45 -6.34
N ASP A 54 -2.79 3.60 -6.05
CA ASP A 54 -2.29 3.99 -4.73
C ASP A 54 -2.81 5.37 -4.33
N GLY A 55 -2.76 6.34 -5.25
CA GLY A 55 -3.30 7.67 -5.04
C GLY A 55 -4.83 7.68 -4.86
N ALA A 56 -5.57 6.82 -5.57
CA ALA A 56 -7.00 6.66 -5.39
C ALA A 56 -7.35 6.05 -4.03
N GLU A 57 -6.64 5.00 -3.61
CA GLU A 57 -6.85 4.35 -2.31
C GLU A 57 -6.52 5.30 -1.15
N ALA A 58 -5.44 6.08 -1.26
CA ALA A 58 -5.09 7.09 -0.26
C ALA A 58 -6.20 8.16 -0.10
N ARG A 59 -6.72 8.68 -1.21
CA ARG A 59 -7.84 9.63 -1.21
C ARG A 59 -9.12 9.02 -0.63
N LEU A 60 -9.41 7.76 -0.95
CA LEU A 60 -10.56 7.05 -0.39
C LEU A 60 -10.46 6.93 1.13
N ARG A 61 -9.29 6.55 1.66
CA ARG A 61 -9.06 6.47 3.11
C ARG A 61 -9.21 7.84 3.80
N ALA A 62 -8.71 8.90 3.18
CA ALA A 62 -8.86 10.26 3.69
C ALA A 62 -10.35 10.69 3.75
N ALA A 63 -11.12 10.42 2.70
CA ALA A 63 -12.54 10.73 2.66
C ALA A 63 -13.35 9.93 3.71
N VAL A 64 -13.01 8.65 3.91
CA VAL A 64 -13.62 7.83 4.97
C VAL A 64 -13.29 8.39 6.36
N ALA A 65 -12.03 8.78 6.59
CA ALA A 65 -11.61 9.42 7.83
C ALA A 65 -12.39 10.71 8.13
N GLU A 66 -12.52 11.59 7.14
CA GLU A 66 -13.28 12.83 7.25
C GLU A 66 -14.76 12.54 7.57
N ALA A 67 -15.39 11.57 6.88
CA ALA A 67 -16.76 11.15 7.19
C ALA A 67 -16.90 10.68 8.65
N ARG A 68 -15.92 9.91 9.15
CA ARG A 68 -15.89 9.45 10.54
C ARG A 68 -15.72 10.59 11.55
N GLU A 69 -14.92 11.59 11.23
CA GLU A 69 -14.77 12.83 12.02
C GLU A 69 -16.09 13.63 12.08
N HIS A 70 -16.89 13.58 11.01
CA HIS A 70 -18.25 14.12 10.97
C HIS A 70 -19.32 13.22 11.61
N ASN A 71 -18.93 12.16 12.32
CA ASN A 71 -19.79 11.17 12.99
C ASN A 71 -20.64 10.32 12.03
N GLU A 72 -20.28 10.25 10.75
CA GLU A 72 -21.00 9.38 9.81
C GLU A 72 -20.84 7.91 10.18
N THR A 73 -21.93 7.15 10.06
CA THR A 73 -21.92 5.75 10.50
C THR A 73 -21.21 4.84 9.49
N TRP A 74 -20.55 3.79 9.98
CA TRP A 74 -20.01 2.72 9.12
C TRP A 74 -21.07 2.10 8.19
N GLY A 75 -22.35 2.15 8.58
CA GLY A 75 -23.45 1.67 7.73
C GLY A 75 -23.65 2.54 6.50
N LEU A 76 -23.68 3.87 6.67
CA LEU A 76 -23.81 4.81 5.54
C LEU A 76 -22.56 4.77 4.65
N ILE A 77 -21.37 4.73 5.26
CA ILE A 77 -20.11 4.61 4.52
C ILE A 77 -20.11 3.31 3.69
N GLY A 78 -20.48 2.17 4.27
CA GLY A 78 -20.60 0.91 3.54
C GLY A 78 -21.58 0.98 2.38
N MET A 79 -22.75 1.60 2.60
CA MET A 79 -23.76 1.80 1.55
C MET A 79 -23.20 2.58 0.35
N VAL A 80 -22.52 3.71 0.58
CA VAL A 80 -21.92 4.54 -0.48
C VAL A 80 -20.83 3.77 -1.23
N LEU A 81 -20.07 2.94 -0.52
CA LEU A 81 -19.02 2.10 -1.11
C LEU A 81 -19.55 0.81 -1.77
N GLY A 82 -20.85 0.51 -1.66
CA GLY A 82 -21.44 -0.72 -2.18
C GLY A 82 -21.03 -1.99 -1.43
N VAL A 83 -20.61 -1.88 -0.16
CA VAL A 83 -20.17 -2.99 0.68
C VAL A 83 -20.98 -3.08 1.98
N SER A 84 -20.84 -4.19 2.70
CA SER A 84 -21.48 -4.31 4.02
C SER A 84 -20.81 -3.39 5.05
N ARG A 85 -21.55 -3.03 6.10
CA ARG A 85 -21.02 -2.29 7.25
C ARG A 85 -19.76 -2.95 7.83
N GLN A 86 -19.80 -4.27 8.02
CA GLN A 86 -18.68 -5.01 8.62
C GLN A 86 -17.45 -4.98 7.70
N ALA A 87 -17.65 -5.10 6.39
CA ALA A 87 -16.56 -4.99 5.40
C ALA A 87 -15.95 -3.59 5.40
N ALA A 88 -16.78 -2.54 5.44
CA ALA A 88 -16.29 -1.16 5.55
C ALA A 88 -15.51 -0.94 6.86
N GLN A 89 -16.07 -1.36 7.99
CA GLN A 89 -15.41 -1.25 9.28
C GLN A 89 -14.05 -1.96 9.26
N GLN A 90 -14.00 -3.22 8.87
CA GLN A 90 -12.76 -4.00 8.82
C GLN A 90 -11.69 -3.33 7.95
N ARG A 91 -12.06 -2.85 6.75
CA ARG A 91 -11.11 -2.24 5.80
C ARG A 91 -10.53 -0.91 6.30
N PHE A 92 -11.34 -0.08 6.97
CA PHE A 92 -10.97 1.30 7.27
C PHE A 92 -10.66 1.57 8.75
N SER A 93 -11.08 0.72 9.70
CA SER A 93 -10.82 0.95 11.13
C SER A 93 -9.35 0.73 11.53
N GLU A 94 -8.59 -0.10 10.82
CA GLU A 94 -7.16 -0.32 11.10
C GLU A 94 -6.29 0.93 10.84
N SER A 95 -6.77 1.83 9.98
CA SER A 95 -6.05 3.06 9.63
C SER A 95 -6.23 4.20 10.65
N GLU A 96 -7.31 4.19 11.45
CA GLU A 96 -7.52 5.14 12.55
C GLU A 96 -6.52 4.91 13.70
N GLY A 97 -6.17 3.64 13.98
CA GLY A 97 -5.22 3.29 15.04
C GLY A 97 -3.79 3.78 14.78
N ARG A 98 -3.38 3.91 13.52
CA ARG A 98 -2.00 4.29 13.14
C ARG A 98 -1.76 5.81 13.14
N ARG A 99 -2.81 6.64 13.09
CA ARG A 99 -2.70 8.11 13.25
C ARG A 99 -2.59 8.55 14.70
N LEU A 100 -3.11 7.78 15.66
CA LEU A 100 -3.06 8.12 17.09
C LEU A 100 -1.70 7.82 17.75
N THR A 101 -0.82 7.04 17.10
CA THR A 101 0.47 6.62 17.68
C THR A 101 1.69 7.41 17.18
N ALA A 102 1.53 8.32 16.22
CA ALA A 102 2.64 9.05 15.59
C ALA A 102 2.85 10.50 16.13
N GLY A 103 2.14 10.90 17.19
CA GLY A 103 2.16 12.28 17.72
C GLY A 103 2.66 12.46 19.15
N GLY A 104 3.40 11.49 19.72
CA GLY A 104 3.91 11.57 21.09
C GLY A 104 5.40 11.24 21.18
N GLY A 105 6.25 12.28 21.14
CA GLY A 105 7.70 12.21 21.33
C GLY A 105 8.34 13.59 21.25
#